data_AF-A0A450SCZ9-F1
#
_entry.id   AF-A0A450SCZ9-F1
#
_cell.length_a   1.000
_cell.length_b   1.000
_cell.length_c   1.000
_cell.angle_alpha   90.00
_cell.angle_beta   90.00
_cell.angle_gamma   90.00
#
_symmetry.space_group_name_H-M   'P 1'
#
loop_
_entity.id
_entity.type
_entity.pdbx_description
1 polymer ?
#
loop_
_entity_poly.entity_id
_entity_poly.type
_entity_poly.pdbx_seq_one_letter_code
_entity_poly.pdbx_strand_id
1 'polypeptide(L)'
;MAKDVRNVGFNEDLRKFWPISAFPQQNHPKSDRLLALHTIESALFVVSLDDTAPAPHTADAIGHLMHGLPLPSTARNPGEAPGAGAVRTHLATVPPTDSPLPVNRWWDKSLQIHVARNGHAGLTFEHSVVDALPPLRLCQYVRQYDTEENQPLASADRAAPARFSELRFCVDARLSDAVGRGSRALKETIQRLDLSALRIGQYGTRRLKSLDISPDAFAQMGFQVAFRKVRGFVPSTHESVMTRAFLHGWTEVLRVENEATQRVVAAFNAMKQQGEPVHRTRAEVAELLRRACAEHAKSAARARAGYGFHRHLLGLLSAARERGDALPEIFTDASFQTFSTITLSTTHPIPTPGVDGCGFGPVSERCIGVGYFLFEEEMTFGVSSWREEGRAPFDPALGDSVRFTQVLEETLRDTQFLLET
;
A
#
# COMPACT_ATOMS: atom_id res chain seq x y z
N MET A 1 -3.22 45.85 -0.57
CA MET A 1 -3.97 44.63 -0.21
C MET A 1 -3.24 43.44 -0.79
N ALA A 2 -2.42 42.78 0.03
CA ALA A 2 -1.71 41.57 -0.39
C ALA A 2 -2.75 40.45 -0.60
N LYS A 3 -2.81 39.89 -1.81
CA LYS A 3 -3.60 38.68 -2.07
C LYS A 3 -2.83 37.51 -1.50
N ASP A 4 -3.34 36.92 -0.43
CA ASP A 4 -2.84 35.65 0.13
C ASP A 4 -2.86 34.58 -0.97
N VAL A 5 -1.67 34.12 -1.38
CA VAL A 5 -1.49 32.91 -2.18
C VAL A 5 -1.62 31.74 -1.21
N ARG A 6 -2.70 30.96 -1.30
CA ARG A 6 -2.92 29.77 -0.45
C ARG A 6 -2.65 28.50 -1.24
N ASN A 7 -2.13 27.46 -0.58
CA ASN A 7 -1.99 26.12 -1.15
C ASN A 7 -3.37 25.55 -1.51
N VAL A 8 -3.58 25.19 -2.78
CA VAL A 8 -4.86 24.65 -3.31
C VAL A 8 -4.74 23.14 -3.64
N GLY A 9 -3.67 22.47 -3.20
CA GLY A 9 -3.43 21.04 -3.42
C GLY A 9 -4.25 20.12 -2.51
N PHE A 10 -5.56 20.34 -2.38
CA PHE A 10 -6.43 19.53 -1.53
C PHE A 10 -7.43 18.73 -2.35
N ASN A 11 -7.32 17.40 -2.28
CA ASN A 11 -8.28 16.47 -2.89
C ASN A 11 -8.50 15.16 -2.09
N GLU A 12 -8.16 15.15 -0.81
CA GLU A 12 -8.54 14.04 0.06
C GLU A 12 -9.72 14.46 0.94
N ASP A 13 -10.92 14.31 0.36
CA ASP A 13 -12.08 13.90 1.13
C ASP A 13 -13.16 13.31 0.21
N LEU A 14 -13.19 11.98 0.14
CA LEU A 14 -14.31 11.12 -0.27
C LEU A 14 -15.12 11.65 -1.47
N ARG A 15 -14.99 11.02 -2.66
CA ARG A 15 -15.68 11.27 -3.96
C ARG A 15 -17.14 11.83 -3.93
N LYS A 16 -17.84 11.74 -2.80
CA LYS A 16 -19.10 12.41 -2.46
C LYS A 16 -19.01 13.95 -2.34
N PHE A 17 -17.87 14.54 -1.98
CA PHE A 17 -17.72 15.99 -1.74
C PHE A 17 -16.84 16.74 -2.76
N TRP A 18 -16.19 16.01 -3.67
CA TRP A 18 -15.59 16.55 -4.88
C TRP A 18 -16.46 16.33 -6.13
N PRO A 19 -17.77 16.65 -6.16
CA PRO A 19 -18.36 16.85 -7.46
C PRO A 19 -17.69 18.09 -8.04
N ILE A 20 -17.47 18.05 -9.35
CA ILE A 20 -17.28 19.21 -10.24
C ILE A 20 -18.15 20.41 -9.83
N SER A 21 -19.27 20.22 -9.12
CA SER A 21 -20.10 21.28 -8.53
C SER A 21 -19.45 22.16 -7.45
N ALA A 22 -18.34 21.75 -6.80
CA ALA A 22 -17.53 22.63 -5.94
C ALA A 22 -16.89 23.79 -6.73
N PHE A 23 -16.80 23.61 -8.04
CA PHE A 23 -16.50 24.63 -9.02
C PHE A 23 -17.84 25.01 -9.65
N PRO A 24 -18.51 26.10 -9.22
CA PRO A 24 -19.60 26.58 -10.02
C PRO A 24 -19.01 26.79 -11.42
N GLN A 25 -19.66 26.22 -12.44
CA GLN A 25 -19.46 26.61 -13.83
C GLN A 25 -19.73 28.11 -13.88
N GLN A 26 -18.70 28.91 -13.58
CA GLN A 26 -18.73 30.30 -13.97
C GLN A 26 -18.64 30.22 -15.47
N ASN A 27 -19.73 30.63 -16.12
CA ASN A 27 -19.93 30.75 -17.56
C ASN A 27 -18.96 31.75 -18.22
N HIS A 28 -17.70 31.78 -17.78
CA HIS A 28 -16.62 32.57 -18.32
C HIS A 28 -15.53 31.61 -18.82
N PRO A 29 -15.41 31.39 -20.14
CA PRO A 29 -14.42 30.50 -20.75
C PRO A 29 -12.96 31.00 -20.63
N LYS A 30 -12.66 31.87 -19.64
CA LYS A 30 -11.36 32.54 -19.44
C LYS A 30 -11.04 32.84 -17.96
N SER A 31 -11.58 32.12 -16.99
CA SER A 31 -11.10 32.31 -15.60
C SER A 31 -9.74 31.61 -15.44
N ASP A 32 -8.76 32.30 -14.85
CA ASP A 32 -7.40 31.75 -14.60
C ASP A 32 -7.44 30.39 -13.88
N ARG A 33 -8.50 30.15 -13.09
CA ARG A 33 -8.77 28.89 -12.39
C ARG A 33 -9.04 27.72 -13.34
N LEU A 34 -9.86 27.91 -14.39
CA LEU A 34 -10.15 26.85 -15.36
C LEU A 34 -8.90 26.52 -16.18
N LEU A 35 -8.10 27.53 -16.55
CA LEU A 35 -6.85 27.31 -17.25
C LEU A 35 -5.84 26.55 -16.40
N ALA A 36 -5.72 26.90 -15.10
CA ALA A 36 -4.85 26.19 -14.17
C ALA A 36 -5.24 24.72 -14.00
N LEU A 37 -6.53 24.44 -13.77
CA LEU A 37 -7.04 23.06 -13.65
C LEU A 37 -6.80 22.27 -14.93
N HIS A 38 -7.17 22.83 -16.08
CA HIS A 38 -6.94 22.17 -17.37
C HIS A 38 -5.45 21.89 -17.61
N THR A 39 -4.57 22.83 -17.23
CA THR A 39 -3.12 22.64 -17.33
C THR A 39 -2.66 21.45 -16.48
N ILE A 40 -3.12 21.33 -15.24
CA ILE A 40 -2.78 20.20 -14.35
C ILE A 40 -3.35 18.87 -14.90
N GLU A 41 -4.60 18.87 -15.34
CA GLU A 41 -5.27 17.69 -15.92
C GLU A 41 -4.55 17.21 -17.19
N SER A 42 -4.16 18.15 -18.06
CA SER A 42 -3.46 17.88 -19.33
C SER A 42 -1.95 17.57 -19.17
N ALA A 43 -1.35 17.91 -18.02
CA ALA A 43 0.07 17.65 -17.78
C ALA A 43 0.40 16.16 -17.94
N LEU A 44 1.61 15.80 -18.35
CA LEU A 44 1.99 14.38 -18.47
C LEU A 44 2.04 13.69 -17.10
N PHE A 45 2.65 14.35 -16.12
CA PHE A 45 2.76 13.93 -14.73
C PHE A 45 3.03 15.18 -13.87
N VAL A 46 2.98 15.02 -12.55
CA VAL A 46 3.35 16.07 -11.59
C VAL A 46 4.68 15.69 -10.93
N VAL A 47 5.54 16.68 -10.69
CA VAL A 47 6.71 16.55 -9.82
C VAL A 47 6.50 17.43 -8.59
N SER A 48 6.44 16.81 -7.41
CA SER A 48 6.43 17.50 -6.12
C SER A 48 7.86 17.63 -5.62
N LEU A 49 8.33 18.87 -5.43
CA LEU A 49 9.58 19.14 -4.72
C LEU A 49 9.23 19.40 -3.26
N ASP A 50 9.56 18.44 -2.39
CA ASP A 50 9.13 18.45 -1.00
C ASP A 50 10.25 18.94 -0.06
N ASP A 51 9.88 19.79 0.89
CA ASP A 51 10.83 20.35 1.89
C ASP A 51 11.23 19.34 2.99
N THR A 52 10.69 18.13 2.93
CA THR A 52 10.89 17.05 3.90
C THR A 52 12.07 16.16 3.53
N ALA A 53 12.65 15.49 4.51
CA ALA A 53 13.72 14.52 4.30
C ALA A 53 13.39 13.20 5.04
N PRO A 54 12.36 12.45 4.61
CA PRO A 54 12.02 11.19 5.25
C PRO A 54 13.19 10.21 5.16
N ALA A 55 13.36 9.40 6.21
CA ALA A 55 14.40 8.38 6.23
C ALA A 55 14.03 7.24 5.24
N PRO A 56 14.90 6.87 4.28
CA PRO A 56 14.66 5.75 3.37
C PRO A 56 14.40 4.44 4.12
N HIS A 57 13.73 3.47 3.49
CA HIS A 57 13.41 2.16 4.09
C HIS A 57 12.52 2.20 5.35
N THR A 58 11.83 3.30 5.64
CA THR A 58 11.03 3.44 6.87
C THR A 58 9.53 3.62 6.61
N ALA A 59 8.73 3.43 7.66
CA ALA A 59 7.32 3.80 7.65
C ALA A 59 7.13 5.30 7.35
N ASP A 60 8.10 6.15 7.71
CA ASP A 60 8.08 7.58 7.42
C ASP A 60 8.20 7.85 5.91
N ALA A 61 9.09 7.15 5.19
CA ALA A 61 9.16 7.26 3.73
C ALA A 61 7.86 6.82 3.05
N ILE A 62 7.26 5.71 3.51
CA ILE A 62 5.98 5.24 2.96
C ILE A 62 4.86 6.25 3.25
N GLY A 63 4.77 6.76 4.49
CA GLY A 63 3.78 7.75 4.89
C GLY A 63 3.93 9.06 4.12
N HIS A 64 5.16 9.52 3.94
CA HIS A 64 5.49 10.71 3.15
C HIS A 64 4.96 10.61 1.71
N LEU A 65 5.05 9.43 1.07
CA LEU A 65 4.43 9.20 -0.23
C LEU A 65 2.91 9.18 -0.14
N MET A 66 2.33 8.54 0.88
CA MET A 66 0.88 8.39 1.04
C MET A 66 0.14 9.70 1.29
N HIS A 67 0.68 10.66 2.05
CA HIS A 67 -0.05 11.87 2.43
C HIS A 67 0.71 13.19 2.20
N GLY A 68 2.01 13.15 1.89
CA GLY A 68 2.79 14.34 1.51
C GLY A 68 2.91 15.43 2.56
N LEU A 69 2.91 15.06 3.85
CA LEU A 69 3.06 16.01 4.95
C LEU A 69 4.49 16.03 5.49
N PRO A 70 4.98 17.19 5.96
CA PRO A 70 6.20 17.33 6.73
C PRO A 70 5.98 16.89 8.18
N LEU A 71 5.80 15.59 8.39
CA LEU A 71 5.71 15.04 9.74
C LEU A 71 7.12 14.77 10.26
N PRO A 72 7.53 15.35 11.41
CA PRO A 72 8.74 14.90 12.08
C PRO A 72 8.49 13.48 12.62
N SER A 73 9.15 12.47 12.06
CA SER A 73 9.14 11.14 12.66
C SER A 73 9.97 11.18 13.95
N THR A 74 9.34 10.93 15.10
CA THR A 74 10.10 10.54 16.29
C THR A 74 10.39 9.06 16.13
N ALA A 75 11.53 8.70 15.55
CA ALA A 75 12.05 7.35 15.63
C ALA A 75 12.28 7.02 17.11
N ARG A 76 11.30 6.40 17.79
CA ARG A 76 11.59 5.72 19.05
C ARG A 76 12.34 4.46 18.69
N ASN A 77 13.67 4.49 18.78
CA ASN A 77 14.49 3.30 18.96
C ASN A 77 14.03 2.60 20.25
N PRO A 78 13.38 1.44 20.21
CA PRO A 78 13.22 0.63 21.41
C PRO A 78 14.46 -0.25 21.49
N GLY A 79 15.54 0.28 22.08
CA GLY A 79 16.71 -0.50 22.50
C GLY A 79 17.58 -1.06 21.38
N GLU A 80 18.82 -0.58 21.30
CA GLU A 80 19.90 -1.38 20.73
C GLU A 80 20.01 -2.68 21.52
N ALA A 81 19.69 -3.79 20.88
CA ALA A 81 20.46 -5.01 21.04
C ALA A 81 21.03 -5.33 19.65
N PRO A 82 22.37 -5.30 19.46
CA PRO A 82 22.98 -5.71 18.20
C PRO A 82 22.82 -7.23 18.05
N GLY A 83 21.78 -7.62 17.31
CA GLY A 83 21.54 -8.96 16.80
C GLY A 83 21.04 -8.84 15.36
N ALA A 84 21.87 -9.23 14.41
CA ALA A 84 21.81 -8.79 13.02
C ALA A 84 20.57 -9.29 12.23
N GLY A 85 19.88 -8.34 11.58
CA GLY A 85 19.34 -8.54 10.23
C GLY A 85 17.93 -8.05 9.94
N ALA A 86 17.15 -7.56 10.91
CA ALA A 86 15.83 -6.96 10.64
C ALA A 86 15.72 -5.52 11.19
N VAL A 87 15.13 -4.63 10.40
CA VAL A 87 14.93 -3.21 10.76
C VAL A 87 13.43 -2.92 10.76
N ARG A 88 12.91 -2.39 11.88
CA ARG A 88 11.50 -1.99 12.05
C ARG A 88 11.39 -0.50 12.35
N THR A 89 10.43 0.16 11.73
CA THR A 89 10.09 1.57 12.02
C THR A 89 8.57 1.77 12.09
N HIS A 90 8.13 2.76 12.87
CA HIS A 90 6.72 3.11 13.07
C HIS A 90 6.54 4.62 12.98
N LEU A 91 5.41 5.07 12.46
CA LEU A 91 5.08 6.50 12.37
C LEU A 91 4.38 6.97 13.65
N ALA A 92 4.81 8.10 14.21
CA ALA A 92 4.15 8.76 15.32
C ALA A 92 2.88 9.50 14.86
N THR A 93 1.90 9.64 15.76
CA THR A 93 0.64 10.36 15.49
C THR A 93 0.90 11.84 15.23
N VAL A 94 0.24 12.40 14.21
CA VAL A 94 0.26 13.84 13.94
C VAL A 94 -0.40 14.59 15.10
N PRO A 95 0.32 15.49 15.80
CA PRO A 95 -0.29 16.27 16.87
C PRO A 95 -1.44 17.14 16.30
N PRO A 96 -2.52 17.34 17.05
CA PRO A 96 -3.61 18.20 16.61
C PRO A 96 -3.09 19.62 16.34
N THR A 97 -3.27 20.12 15.11
CA THR A 97 -3.05 21.53 14.76
C THR A 97 -4.31 22.10 14.11
N ASP A 98 -4.63 23.36 14.40
CA ASP A 98 -5.77 24.08 13.82
C ASP A 98 -5.43 24.72 12.46
N SER A 99 -4.15 24.72 12.08
CA SER A 99 -3.69 25.26 10.80
C SER A 99 -3.95 24.27 9.64
N PRO A 100 -4.28 24.77 8.44
CA PRO A 100 -4.31 23.95 7.23
C PRO A 100 -3.00 23.21 7.04
N LEU A 101 -3.08 21.94 6.62
CA LEU A 101 -1.90 21.13 6.40
C LEU A 101 -1.22 21.56 5.08
N PRO A 102 0.11 21.75 5.05
CA PRO A 102 0.83 22.15 3.85
C PRO A 102 1.05 20.94 2.92
N VAL A 103 -0.01 20.51 2.24
CA VAL A 103 0.02 19.37 1.32
C VAL A 103 0.56 19.79 -0.05
N ASN A 104 1.56 19.08 -0.55
CA ASN A 104 2.18 19.33 -1.86
C ASN A 104 1.84 18.22 -2.88
N ARG A 105 0.54 17.99 -3.10
CA ARG A 105 0.02 16.84 -3.86
C ARG A 105 -1.16 17.23 -4.74
N TRP A 106 -1.36 16.46 -5.81
CA TRP A 106 -2.55 16.52 -6.68
C TRP A 106 -3.06 15.11 -6.98
N TRP A 107 -3.87 14.55 -6.07
CA TRP A 107 -4.25 13.13 -6.07
C TRP A 107 -5.05 12.65 -7.28
N ASP A 108 -5.70 13.55 -8.04
CA ASP A 108 -6.35 13.19 -9.31
C ASP A 108 -5.33 12.91 -10.43
N LYS A 109 -4.06 13.29 -10.24
CA LYS A 109 -3.04 13.06 -11.26
C LYS A 109 -2.64 11.60 -11.27
N SER A 110 -2.76 10.98 -12.45
CA SER A 110 -2.46 9.56 -12.67
C SER A 110 -1.06 9.14 -12.25
N LEU A 111 -0.08 10.02 -12.36
CA LEU A 111 1.31 9.79 -11.96
C LEU A 111 1.88 11.06 -11.32
N GLN A 112 2.47 10.91 -10.15
CA GLN A 112 3.19 11.96 -9.45
C GLN A 112 4.54 11.42 -8.99
N ILE A 113 5.61 12.21 -9.17
CA ILE A 113 6.95 11.93 -8.66
C ILE A 113 7.20 12.89 -7.52
N HIS A 114 7.62 12.38 -6.36
CA HIS A 114 7.90 13.19 -5.18
C HIS A 114 9.39 13.14 -4.90
N VAL A 115 10.05 14.29 -4.89
CA VAL A 115 11.48 14.43 -4.62
C VAL A 115 11.64 15.15 -3.29
N ALA A 116 12.10 14.44 -2.28
CA ALA A 116 12.40 14.97 -0.96
C ALA A 116 13.66 15.83 -0.97
N ARG A 117 13.80 16.69 0.03
CA ARG A 117 14.94 17.59 0.23
C ARG A 117 16.29 16.86 0.34
N ASN A 118 16.29 15.61 0.81
CA ASN A 118 17.49 14.77 0.88
C ASN A 118 17.81 14.05 -0.46
N GLY A 119 17.07 14.34 -1.54
CA GLY A 119 17.23 13.72 -2.84
C GLY A 119 16.57 12.35 -2.97
N HIS A 120 16.00 11.79 -1.90
CA HIS A 120 15.22 10.57 -1.98
C HIS A 120 13.94 10.85 -2.77
N ALA A 121 13.55 9.93 -3.64
CA ALA A 121 12.38 10.10 -4.49
C ALA A 121 11.52 8.85 -4.50
N GLY A 122 10.22 9.06 -4.64
CA GLY A 122 9.25 8.01 -4.85
C GLY A 122 8.14 8.46 -5.79
N LEU A 123 7.20 7.56 -6.05
CA LEU A 123 6.08 7.84 -6.94
C LEU A 123 4.76 7.45 -6.30
N THR A 124 3.72 8.19 -6.66
CA THR A 124 2.33 7.81 -6.42
C THR A 124 1.59 7.77 -7.75
N PHE A 125 0.56 6.95 -7.83
CA PHE A 125 -0.26 6.82 -9.02
C PHE A 125 -1.72 6.63 -8.63
N GLU A 126 -2.61 7.21 -9.43
CA GLU A 126 -4.05 7.06 -9.23
C GLU A 126 -4.48 5.69 -9.78
N HIS A 127 -5.02 4.85 -8.89
CA HIS A 127 -5.15 3.42 -9.14
C HIS A 127 -6.33 3.06 -10.05
N SER A 128 -7.22 4.01 -10.39
CA SER A 128 -8.32 3.76 -11.35
C SER A 128 -7.83 3.67 -12.80
N VAL A 129 -6.68 4.28 -13.11
CA VAL A 129 -6.12 4.32 -14.47
C VAL A 129 -4.80 3.57 -14.63
N VAL A 130 -4.05 3.35 -13.55
CA VAL A 130 -2.75 2.67 -13.59
C VAL A 130 -2.62 1.65 -12.44
N ASP A 131 -2.10 0.45 -12.73
CA ASP A 131 -1.67 -0.51 -11.70
C ASP A 131 -0.17 -0.34 -11.36
N ALA A 132 0.37 -1.13 -10.43
CA ALA A 132 1.74 -0.96 -9.97
C ALA A 132 2.84 -1.24 -11.03
N LEU A 133 2.55 -1.96 -12.13
CA LEU A 133 3.61 -2.40 -13.05
C LEU A 133 4.19 -1.28 -13.95
N PRO A 134 3.39 -0.45 -14.65
CA PRO A 134 3.91 0.68 -15.42
C PRO A 134 4.79 1.65 -14.61
N PRO A 135 4.40 2.14 -13.41
CA PRO A 135 5.24 3.05 -12.65
C PRO A 135 6.52 2.38 -12.16
N LEU A 136 6.49 1.10 -11.78
CA LEU A 136 7.71 0.37 -11.41
C LEU A 136 8.65 0.12 -12.59
N ARG A 137 8.12 -0.09 -13.80
CA ARG A 137 8.93 -0.10 -15.03
C ARG A 137 9.54 1.26 -15.32
N LEU A 138 8.81 2.35 -15.04
CA LEU A 138 9.36 3.69 -15.15
C LEU A 138 10.53 3.90 -14.17
N CYS A 139 10.41 3.47 -12.90
CA CYS A 139 11.53 3.49 -11.96
C CYS A 139 12.75 2.75 -12.52
N GLN A 140 12.54 1.54 -13.05
CA GLN A 140 13.62 0.75 -13.63
C GLN A 140 14.25 1.46 -14.83
N TYR A 141 13.45 2.04 -15.72
CA TYR A 141 13.91 2.79 -16.88
C TYR A 141 14.74 3.99 -16.45
N VAL A 142 14.23 4.85 -15.57
CA VAL A 142 14.96 6.02 -15.06
C VAL A 142 16.32 5.60 -14.48
N ARG A 143 16.35 4.54 -13.67
CA ARG A 143 17.58 4.03 -13.06
C ARG A 143 18.60 3.51 -14.08
N GLN A 144 18.15 2.81 -15.13
CA GLN A 144 19.04 2.29 -16.17
C GLN A 144 19.67 3.41 -17.00
N TYR A 145 18.90 4.46 -17.30
CA TYR A 145 19.38 5.62 -18.06
C TYR A 145 20.23 6.57 -17.21
N ASP A 146 20.12 6.54 -15.88
CA ASP A 146 20.95 7.34 -14.98
C ASP A 146 22.43 6.89 -14.97
N THR A 147 22.73 5.64 -15.38
CA THR A 147 24.05 5.06 -15.12
C THR A 147 25.07 5.07 -16.25
N GLU A 148 24.73 5.13 -17.53
CA GLU A 148 25.73 5.20 -18.61
C GLU A 148 25.12 5.94 -19.82
N GLU A 149 25.68 7.10 -20.21
CA GLU A 149 25.28 8.02 -21.31
C GLU A 149 24.44 9.26 -20.99
N ASN A 150 23.89 9.42 -19.78
CA ASN A 150 23.30 10.71 -19.36
C ASN A 150 24.36 11.68 -18.83
N GLN A 151 25.38 11.99 -19.64
CA GLN A 151 25.91 13.35 -19.57
C GLN A 151 24.73 14.26 -19.88
N PRO A 152 24.42 15.30 -19.08
CA PRO A 152 23.36 16.25 -19.45
C PRO A 152 23.66 16.62 -20.88
N LEU A 153 22.76 16.25 -21.82
CA LEU A 153 22.99 16.31 -23.27
C LEU A 153 23.98 17.42 -23.52
N ALA A 154 25.24 17.06 -23.81
CA ALA A 154 26.28 18.03 -24.04
C ALA A 154 26.01 18.67 -25.41
N SER A 155 24.79 19.18 -25.61
CA SER A 155 24.45 20.08 -26.67
C SER A 155 25.08 21.40 -26.29
N ALA A 156 26.18 21.69 -26.98
CA ALA A 156 26.93 22.92 -26.98
C ALA A 156 26.13 24.15 -27.46
N ASP A 157 24.82 24.20 -27.19
CA ASP A 157 23.99 25.39 -27.31
C ASP A 157 23.31 25.58 -25.96
N ARG A 158 23.58 26.71 -25.30
CA ARG A 158 22.84 27.13 -24.10
C ARG A 158 21.38 27.26 -24.50
N ALA A 159 20.61 26.18 -24.34
CA ALA A 159 19.17 26.21 -24.51
C ALA A 159 18.64 27.41 -23.71
N ALA A 160 17.79 28.23 -24.33
CA ALA A 160 17.14 29.33 -23.64
C ALA A 160 16.57 28.79 -22.31
N PRO A 161 16.67 29.55 -21.20
CA PRO A 161 16.22 29.08 -19.91
C PRO A 161 14.80 28.55 -20.02
N ALA A 162 14.57 27.35 -19.47
CA ALA A 162 13.25 26.74 -19.46
C ALA A 162 12.24 27.78 -18.94
N ARG A 163 11.19 28.03 -19.72
CA ARG A 163 10.13 28.98 -19.34
C ARG A 163 9.13 28.26 -18.47
N PHE A 164 9.01 28.69 -17.22
CA PHE A 164 7.98 28.21 -16.30
C PHE A 164 6.89 29.26 -16.16
N SER A 165 5.66 28.82 -15.90
CA SER A 165 4.53 29.70 -15.60
C SER A 165 3.89 29.27 -14.30
N GLU A 166 3.74 30.22 -13.37
CA GLU A 166 3.07 29.97 -12.10
C GLU A 166 1.56 29.82 -12.33
N LEU A 167 1.01 28.69 -11.89
CA LEU A 167 -0.44 28.48 -11.87
C LEU A 167 -1.03 29.17 -10.63
N ARG A 168 -1.68 30.32 -10.84
CA ARG A 168 -2.27 31.12 -9.76
C ARG A 168 -3.73 30.74 -9.55
N PHE A 169 -4.08 30.40 -8.32
CA PHE A 169 -5.47 30.18 -7.92
C PHE A 169 -6.03 31.43 -7.23
N CYS A 170 -7.13 31.96 -7.76
CA CYS A 170 -7.91 32.97 -7.04
C CYS A 170 -8.83 32.26 -6.05
N VAL A 171 -8.57 32.42 -4.75
CA VAL A 171 -9.33 31.77 -3.67
C VAL A 171 -10.45 32.69 -3.20
N ASP A 172 -11.69 32.25 -3.36
CA ASP A 172 -12.87 32.87 -2.77
C ASP A 172 -13.24 32.20 -1.42
N ALA A 173 -14.24 32.75 -0.73
CA ALA A 173 -14.70 32.19 0.55
C ALA A 173 -15.11 30.71 0.43
N ARG A 174 -15.76 30.34 -0.68
CA ARG A 174 -16.23 28.96 -0.91
C ARG A 174 -15.06 27.98 -1.06
N LEU A 175 -14.02 28.35 -1.82
CA LEU A 175 -12.82 27.54 -2.00
C LEU A 175 -12.01 27.50 -0.71
N SER A 176 -11.91 28.61 0.02
CA SER A 176 -11.29 28.64 1.35
C SER A 176 -11.97 27.65 2.31
N ASP A 177 -13.29 27.64 2.37
CA ASP A 177 -14.05 26.71 3.22
C ASP A 177 -13.86 25.25 2.78
N ALA A 178 -13.80 25.00 1.46
CA ALA A 178 -13.53 23.68 0.92
C ALA A 178 -12.13 23.16 1.31
N VAL A 179 -11.09 24.01 1.18
CA VAL A 179 -9.72 23.70 1.62
C VAL A 179 -9.69 23.43 3.13
N GLY A 180 -10.41 24.22 3.93
CA GLY A 180 -10.53 24.00 5.38
C GLY A 180 -11.20 22.67 5.74
N ARG A 181 -12.25 22.26 5.02
CA ARG A 181 -12.89 20.94 5.20
C ARG A 181 -11.95 19.80 4.82
N GLY A 182 -11.34 19.85 3.63
CA GLY A 182 -10.39 18.83 3.19
C GLY A 182 -9.17 18.70 4.11
N SER A 183 -8.67 19.82 4.64
CA SER A 183 -7.59 19.81 5.64
C SER A 183 -7.95 19.05 6.91
N ARG A 184 -9.19 19.22 7.40
CA ARG A 184 -9.68 18.52 8.60
C ARG A 184 -9.85 17.02 8.35
N ALA A 185 -10.43 16.65 7.21
CA ALA A 185 -10.64 15.24 6.90
C ALA A 185 -9.34 14.48 6.62
N LEU A 186 -8.38 15.11 5.94
CA LEU A 186 -7.04 14.56 5.79
C LEU A 186 -6.39 14.34 7.15
N LYS A 187 -6.48 15.34 8.04
CA LYS A 187 -5.97 15.24 9.42
C LYS A 187 -6.60 14.06 10.17
N GLU A 188 -7.93 13.94 10.15
CA GLU A 188 -8.65 12.82 10.78
C GLU A 188 -8.23 11.46 10.19
N THR A 189 -8.07 11.38 8.87
CA THR A 189 -7.63 10.16 8.17
C THR A 189 -6.23 9.75 8.59
N ILE A 190 -5.28 10.69 8.59
CA ILE A 190 -3.89 10.41 8.98
C ILE A 190 -3.79 10.07 10.48
N GLN A 191 -4.59 10.71 11.33
CA GLN A 191 -4.64 10.38 12.76
C GLN A 191 -5.14 8.95 13.00
N ARG A 192 -6.05 8.45 12.15
CA ARG A 192 -6.52 7.07 12.17
C ARG A 192 -5.55 6.10 11.50
N LEU A 193 -4.68 6.53 10.60
CA LEU A 193 -3.76 5.63 9.91
C LEU A 193 -2.65 5.15 10.86
N ASP A 194 -2.53 3.84 11.01
CA ASP A 194 -1.37 3.19 11.64
C ASP A 194 -0.49 2.57 10.57
N LEU A 195 0.81 2.89 10.57
CA LEU A 195 1.75 2.47 9.54
C LEU A 195 3.04 1.94 10.18
N SER A 196 3.49 0.78 9.70
CA SER A 196 4.75 0.14 10.10
C SER A 196 5.48 -0.40 8.87
N ALA A 197 6.81 -0.35 8.91
CA ALA A 197 7.66 -0.96 7.91
C ALA A 197 8.54 -2.04 8.55
N LEU A 198 8.73 -3.15 7.84
CA LEU A 198 9.60 -4.26 8.20
C LEU A 198 10.53 -4.57 7.04
N ARG A 199 11.83 -4.68 7.32
CA ARG A 199 12.83 -5.21 6.39
C ARG A 199 13.49 -6.43 7.00
N ILE A 200 13.54 -7.52 6.25
CA ILE A 200 14.25 -8.76 6.58
C ILE A 200 15.44 -8.86 5.63
N GLY A 201 16.66 -8.76 6.15
CA GLY A 201 17.91 -8.81 5.38
C GLY A 201 18.72 -10.09 5.61
N GLN A 202 18.18 -11.07 6.34
CA GLN A 202 18.87 -12.34 6.60
C GLN A 202 18.75 -13.33 5.43
N TYR A 203 17.70 -13.21 4.62
CA TYR A 203 17.46 -14.06 3.46
C TYR A 203 16.41 -13.40 2.55
N GLY A 204 16.38 -13.84 1.29
CA GLY A 204 15.34 -13.46 0.34
C GLY A 204 14.93 -14.62 -0.57
N THR A 205 14.48 -14.27 -1.77
CA THR A 205 13.95 -15.22 -2.75
C THR A 205 14.97 -16.28 -3.16
N ARG A 206 16.28 -15.98 -3.15
CA ARG A 206 17.33 -16.94 -3.50
C ARG A 206 17.33 -18.14 -2.56
N ARG A 207 17.27 -17.89 -1.26
CA ARG A 207 17.23 -18.94 -0.23
C ARG A 207 15.95 -19.75 -0.31
N LEU A 208 14.80 -19.09 -0.42
CA LEU A 208 13.49 -19.77 -0.48
C LEU A 208 13.38 -20.68 -1.72
N LYS A 209 13.85 -20.22 -2.88
CA LYS A 209 13.91 -21.04 -4.10
C LYS A 209 14.85 -22.24 -3.95
N SER A 210 15.96 -22.12 -3.22
CA SER A 210 16.86 -23.26 -2.95
C SER A 210 16.20 -24.37 -2.10
N LEU A 211 15.10 -24.05 -1.41
CA LEU A 211 14.30 -24.98 -0.61
C LEU A 211 13.04 -25.46 -1.35
N ASP A 212 12.92 -25.15 -2.65
CA ASP A 212 11.73 -25.40 -3.49
C ASP A 212 10.44 -24.76 -2.94
N ILE A 213 10.56 -23.56 -2.39
CA ILE A 213 9.44 -22.78 -1.86
C ILE A 213 9.24 -21.51 -2.67
N SER A 214 8.01 -21.31 -3.14
CA SER A 214 7.59 -20.03 -3.74
C SER A 214 7.73 -18.91 -2.70
N PRO A 215 8.53 -17.86 -2.97
CA PRO A 215 8.72 -16.77 -2.02
C PRO A 215 7.42 -16.03 -1.68
N ASP A 216 6.55 -15.87 -2.67
CA ASP A 216 5.25 -15.22 -2.50
C ASP A 216 4.33 -16.05 -1.60
N ALA A 217 4.27 -17.36 -1.84
CA ALA A 217 3.49 -18.28 -1.01
C ALA A 217 4.01 -18.32 0.44
N PHE A 218 5.33 -18.28 0.62
CA PHE A 218 5.96 -18.20 1.94
C PHE A 218 5.54 -16.94 2.70
N ALA A 219 5.61 -15.77 2.06
CA ALA A 219 5.18 -14.51 2.65
C ALA A 219 3.68 -14.55 2.99
N GLN A 220 2.84 -15.05 2.08
CA GLN A 220 1.41 -15.20 2.28
C GLN A 220 1.07 -16.10 3.48
N MET A 221 1.72 -17.25 3.65
CA MET A 221 1.51 -18.08 4.84
C MET A 221 1.91 -17.36 6.13
N GLY A 222 3.00 -16.59 6.09
CA GLY A 222 3.41 -15.72 7.19
C GLY A 222 2.35 -14.69 7.56
N PHE A 223 1.73 -14.04 6.56
CA PHE A 223 0.64 -13.08 6.79
C PHE A 223 -0.59 -13.73 7.42
N GLN A 224 -0.95 -14.95 7.01
CA GLN A 224 -2.11 -15.67 7.57
C GLN A 224 -1.91 -15.98 9.06
N VAL A 225 -0.71 -16.46 9.43
CA VAL A 225 -0.35 -16.73 10.83
C VAL A 225 -0.30 -15.43 11.63
N ALA A 226 0.36 -14.39 11.12
CA ALA A 226 0.45 -13.09 11.79
C ALA A 226 -0.93 -12.45 11.99
N PHE A 227 -1.78 -12.48 10.97
CA PHE A 227 -3.15 -11.97 11.04
C PHE A 227 -3.94 -12.69 12.12
N ARG A 228 -3.93 -14.03 12.14
CA ARG A 228 -4.68 -14.81 13.12
C ARG A 228 -4.24 -14.50 14.55
N LYS A 229 -2.95 -14.26 14.79
CA LYS A 229 -2.42 -13.88 16.11
C LYS A 229 -2.82 -12.46 16.52
N VAL A 230 -2.78 -11.50 15.61
CA VAL A 230 -3.13 -10.09 15.90
C VAL A 230 -4.64 -9.90 16.03
N ARG A 231 -5.43 -10.55 15.18
CA ARG A 231 -6.87 -10.28 15.02
C ARG A 231 -7.77 -11.35 15.63
N GLY A 232 -7.27 -12.57 15.86
CA GLY A 232 -8.01 -13.66 16.50
C GLY A 232 -9.00 -14.42 15.59
N PHE A 233 -9.20 -13.99 14.35
CA PHE A 233 -10.09 -14.63 13.38
C PHE A 233 -9.38 -14.92 12.04
N VAL A 234 -10.03 -15.71 11.18
CA VAL A 234 -9.50 -16.02 9.83
C VAL A 234 -9.75 -14.82 8.92
N PRO A 235 -8.73 -14.29 8.22
CA PRO A 235 -8.96 -13.15 7.34
C PRO A 235 -9.86 -13.52 6.15
N SER A 236 -10.39 -12.49 5.50
CA SER A 236 -10.81 -12.53 4.11
C SER A 236 -9.73 -11.82 3.30
N THR A 237 -8.82 -12.60 2.70
CA THR A 237 -7.62 -12.07 2.05
C THR A 237 -7.89 -11.72 0.61
N HIS A 238 -7.44 -10.54 0.20
CA HIS A 238 -7.33 -10.11 -1.18
C HIS A 238 -5.86 -10.07 -1.56
N GLU A 239 -5.43 -11.03 -2.37
CA GLU A 239 -4.14 -10.98 -3.04
C GLU A 239 -4.33 -10.61 -4.51
N SER A 240 -3.67 -9.54 -4.94
CA SER A 240 -3.76 -9.05 -6.32
C SER A 240 -2.96 -9.93 -7.28
N VAL A 241 -3.63 -10.52 -8.28
CA VAL A 241 -2.97 -11.32 -9.33
C VAL A 241 -3.15 -10.64 -10.68
N MET A 242 -2.04 -10.31 -11.35
CA MET A 242 -2.10 -9.68 -12.67
C MET A 242 -2.64 -10.63 -13.74
N THR A 243 -3.52 -10.15 -14.61
CA THR A 243 -4.12 -10.92 -15.73
C THR A 243 -3.68 -10.39 -17.10
N ARG A 244 -2.49 -9.78 -17.19
CA ARG A 244 -1.97 -9.12 -18.40
C ARG A 244 -1.73 -10.04 -19.61
N ALA A 245 -1.90 -11.35 -19.46
CA ALA A 245 -1.94 -12.28 -20.59
C ALA A 245 -3.21 -12.11 -21.44
N PHE A 246 -4.25 -11.46 -20.91
CA PHE A 246 -5.50 -11.18 -21.60
C PHE A 246 -5.55 -9.72 -22.08
N LEU A 247 -6.25 -9.48 -23.20
CA LEU A 247 -6.50 -8.14 -23.71
C LEU A 247 -7.25 -7.30 -22.65
N HIS A 248 -6.74 -6.11 -22.35
CA HIS A 248 -7.23 -5.24 -21.26
C HIS A 248 -7.19 -5.88 -19.85
N GLY A 249 -6.40 -6.94 -19.67
CA GLY A 249 -6.27 -7.62 -18.39
C GLY A 249 -5.72 -6.69 -17.30
N TRP A 250 -6.47 -6.58 -16.20
CA TRP A 250 -6.10 -5.84 -15.00
C TRP A 250 -5.67 -6.83 -13.92
N THR A 251 -6.52 -7.06 -12.91
CA THR A 251 -6.24 -7.97 -11.79
C THR A 251 -7.39 -8.93 -11.52
N GLU A 252 -7.05 -10.16 -11.17
CA GLU A 252 -7.91 -11.10 -10.45
C GLU A 252 -7.58 -11.04 -8.95
N VAL A 253 -8.49 -11.51 -8.09
CA VAL A 253 -8.28 -11.65 -6.65
C VAL A 253 -8.06 -13.11 -6.31
N LEU A 254 -6.91 -13.42 -5.72
CA LEU A 254 -6.66 -14.72 -5.11
C LEU A 254 -7.09 -14.69 -3.64
N ARG A 255 -7.86 -15.72 -3.25
CA ARG A 255 -8.14 -16.05 -1.86
C ARG A 255 -7.09 -17.02 -1.36
N VAL A 256 -6.36 -16.61 -0.33
CA VAL A 256 -5.27 -17.40 0.26
C VAL A 256 -5.84 -18.46 1.21
N GLU A 257 -7.02 -18.21 1.76
CA GLU A 257 -7.69 -19.12 2.68
C GLU A 257 -8.16 -20.40 2.00
N ASN A 258 -7.53 -21.51 2.35
CA ASN A 258 -7.96 -22.85 2.02
C ASN A 258 -7.59 -23.81 3.18
N GLU A 259 -7.97 -25.07 3.08
CA GLU A 259 -7.70 -26.07 4.13
C GLU A 259 -6.21 -26.19 4.48
N ALA A 260 -5.31 -26.16 3.49
CA ALA A 260 -3.88 -26.31 3.72
C ALA A 260 -3.33 -25.10 4.51
N THR A 261 -3.73 -23.90 4.15
CA THR A 261 -3.40 -22.66 4.88
C THR A 261 -3.93 -22.69 6.31
N GLN A 262 -5.17 -23.12 6.53
CA GLN A 262 -5.74 -23.21 7.88
C GLN A 262 -5.02 -24.25 8.75
N ARG A 263 -4.55 -25.36 8.17
CA ARG A 263 -3.72 -26.34 8.89
C ARG A 263 -2.37 -25.75 9.34
N VAL A 264 -1.73 -24.92 8.50
CA VAL A 264 -0.51 -24.19 8.88
C VAL A 264 -0.78 -23.23 10.03
N VAL A 265 -1.82 -22.40 9.92
CA VAL A 265 -2.19 -21.44 10.98
C VAL A 265 -2.48 -22.15 12.29
N ALA A 266 -3.23 -23.25 12.26
CA ALA A 266 -3.49 -24.06 13.45
C ALA A 266 -2.21 -24.68 14.04
N ALA A 267 -1.29 -25.15 13.20
CA ALA A 267 -0.03 -25.71 13.65
C ALA A 267 0.88 -24.67 14.34
N PHE A 268 1.02 -23.49 13.77
CA PHE A 268 1.82 -22.42 14.36
C PHE A 268 1.23 -21.90 15.69
N ASN A 269 -0.11 -21.88 15.82
CA ASN A 269 -0.75 -21.50 17.07
C ASN A 269 -0.54 -22.56 18.16
N ALA A 270 -0.63 -23.86 17.81
CA ALA A 270 -0.41 -24.96 18.75
C ALA A 270 1.04 -25.01 19.26
N MET A 271 2.05 -24.74 18.40
CA MET A 271 3.47 -24.76 18.80
C MET A 271 3.84 -23.77 19.91
N LYS A 272 3.05 -22.70 20.09
CA LYS A 272 3.33 -21.66 21.09
C LYS A 272 2.46 -21.78 22.35
N GLN A 273 1.51 -22.72 22.40
CA GLN A 273 0.69 -22.98 23.60
C GLN A 273 1.47 -23.88 24.57
N GLN A 274 1.86 -23.33 25.72
CA GLN A 274 2.46 -24.12 26.80
C GLN A 274 1.38 -24.98 27.47
N GLY A 275 1.59 -26.30 27.56
CA GLY A 275 0.74 -27.22 28.34
C GLY A 275 -0.25 -28.08 27.57
N GLU A 276 -0.33 -27.95 26.24
CA GLU A 276 -1.16 -28.83 25.38
C GLU A 276 -0.34 -30.04 24.88
N PRO A 277 -0.88 -31.29 24.94
CA PRO A 277 -0.17 -32.50 24.54
C PRO A 277 -0.03 -32.68 23.01
N VAL A 278 -0.52 -31.72 22.20
CA VAL A 278 -0.43 -31.79 20.74
C VAL A 278 0.95 -31.31 20.27
N HIS A 279 1.97 -32.13 20.49
CA HIS A 279 3.29 -31.90 19.92
C HIS A 279 3.34 -32.41 18.49
N ARG A 280 3.07 -31.53 17.52
CA ARG A 280 3.56 -31.77 16.15
C ARG A 280 5.08 -31.66 16.15
N THR A 281 5.73 -32.57 15.46
CA THR A 281 7.17 -32.46 15.20
C THR A 281 7.42 -31.27 14.26
N ARG A 282 8.64 -30.71 14.33
CA ARG A 282 9.06 -29.65 13.40
C ARG A 282 8.91 -30.07 11.94
N ALA A 283 9.24 -31.32 11.63
CA ALA A 283 9.11 -31.90 10.31
C ALA A 283 7.66 -31.94 9.82
N GLU A 284 6.71 -32.29 10.69
CA GLU A 284 5.28 -32.26 10.34
C GLU A 284 4.78 -30.85 10.03
N VAL A 285 5.22 -29.84 10.80
CA VAL A 285 4.85 -28.44 10.54
C VAL A 285 5.48 -27.93 9.25
N ALA A 286 6.75 -28.28 8.99
CA ALA A 286 7.41 -27.97 7.74
C ALA A 286 6.68 -28.59 6.54
N GLU A 287 6.22 -29.84 6.65
CA GLU A 287 5.46 -30.49 5.58
C GLU A 287 4.09 -29.85 5.33
N LEU A 288 3.37 -29.46 6.39
CA LEU A 288 2.12 -28.68 6.25
C LEU A 288 2.36 -27.37 5.51
N LEU A 289 3.45 -26.68 5.84
CA LEU A 289 3.86 -25.45 5.20
C LEU A 289 4.20 -25.66 3.71
N ARG A 290 4.99 -26.68 3.36
CA ARG A 290 5.31 -27.02 1.97
C ARG A 290 4.04 -27.23 1.15
N ARG A 291 3.08 -28.00 1.68
CA ARG A 291 1.78 -28.25 1.04
C ARG A 291 0.97 -26.97 0.84
N ALA A 292 0.89 -26.11 1.87
CA ALA A 292 0.15 -24.86 1.75
C ALA A 292 0.80 -23.91 0.74
N CYS A 293 2.13 -23.84 0.68
CA CYS A 293 2.85 -23.08 -0.32
C CYS A 293 2.61 -23.61 -1.75
N ALA A 294 2.59 -24.92 -1.93
CA ALA A 294 2.29 -25.54 -3.23
C ALA A 294 0.85 -25.27 -3.70
N GLU A 295 -0.14 -25.39 -2.81
CA GLU A 295 -1.54 -25.09 -3.16
C GLU A 295 -1.77 -23.60 -3.43
N HIS A 296 -1.09 -22.70 -2.70
CA HIS A 296 -1.09 -21.27 -3.01
C HIS A 296 -0.51 -21.00 -4.41
N ALA A 297 0.69 -21.52 -4.71
CA ALA A 297 1.34 -21.32 -6.01
C ALA A 297 0.47 -21.84 -7.18
N LYS A 298 -0.17 -22.99 -7.01
CA LYS A 298 -1.13 -23.56 -7.96
C LYS A 298 -2.36 -22.65 -8.13
N SER A 299 -2.90 -22.12 -7.05
CA SER A 299 -4.06 -21.23 -7.09
C SER A 299 -3.73 -19.89 -7.75
N ALA A 300 -2.54 -19.34 -7.48
CA ALA A 300 -2.02 -18.14 -8.15
C ALA A 300 -1.83 -18.34 -9.65
N ALA A 301 -1.29 -19.49 -10.07
CA ALA A 301 -1.15 -19.84 -11.48
C ALA A 301 -2.53 -19.92 -12.19
N ARG A 302 -3.52 -20.54 -11.54
CA ARG A 302 -4.90 -20.61 -12.05
C ARG A 302 -5.54 -19.22 -12.18
N ALA A 303 -5.42 -18.38 -11.15
CA ALA A 303 -5.95 -17.02 -11.16
C ALA A 303 -5.32 -16.18 -12.28
N ARG A 304 -3.99 -16.28 -12.47
CA ARG A 304 -3.25 -15.60 -13.55
C ARG A 304 -3.72 -16.05 -14.93
N ALA A 305 -4.09 -17.31 -15.07
CA ALA A 305 -4.65 -17.90 -16.29
C ALA A 305 -6.17 -17.67 -16.44
N GLY A 306 -6.78 -16.77 -15.66
CA GLY A 306 -8.19 -16.39 -15.79
C GLY A 306 -9.19 -17.38 -15.19
N TYR A 307 -8.74 -18.35 -14.41
CA TYR A 307 -9.59 -19.32 -13.72
C TYR A 307 -9.93 -18.90 -12.27
N GLY A 308 -9.74 -17.63 -11.94
CA GLY A 308 -10.25 -17.05 -10.70
C GLY A 308 -11.76 -16.87 -10.74
N PHE A 309 -12.37 -16.77 -9.57
CA PHE A 309 -13.83 -16.66 -9.45
C PHE A 309 -14.28 -15.28 -9.00
N HIS A 310 -13.38 -14.44 -8.46
CA HIS A 310 -13.81 -13.18 -7.83
C HIS A 310 -14.26 -12.16 -8.88
N ARG A 311 -13.54 -12.01 -9.99
CA ARG A 311 -13.98 -11.14 -11.09
C ARG A 311 -15.18 -11.71 -11.84
N HIS A 312 -15.31 -13.03 -11.92
CA HIS A 312 -16.51 -13.68 -12.46
C HIS A 312 -17.75 -13.35 -11.61
N LEU A 313 -17.69 -13.52 -10.28
CA LEU A 313 -18.78 -13.16 -9.37
C LEU A 313 -19.11 -11.67 -9.45
N LEU A 314 -18.11 -10.80 -9.56
CA LEU A 314 -18.32 -9.36 -9.78
C LEU A 314 -19.07 -9.10 -11.09
N GLY A 315 -18.69 -9.76 -12.18
CA GLY A 315 -19.38 -9.64 -13.47
C GLY A 315 -20.84 -10.05 -13.40
N LEU A 316 -21.15 -11.17 -12.73
CA LEU A 316 -22.52 -11.63 -12.53
C LEU A 316 -23.34 -10.65 -11.67
N LEU A 317 -22.75 -10.14 -10.59
CA LEU A 317 -23.38 -9.14 -9.72
C LEU A 317 -23.67 -7.83 -10.47
N SER A 318 -22.70 -7.33 -11.25
CA SER A 318 -22.87 -6.14 -12.06
C SER A 318 -23.96 -6.34 -13.12
N ALA A 319 -23.96 -7.46 -13.82
CA ALA A 319 -24.96 -7.76 -14.85
C ALA A 319 -26.38 -7.85 -14.28
N ALA A 320 -26.58 -8.44 -13.09
CA ALA A 320 -27.87 -8.46 -12.42
C ALA A 320 -28.34 -7.04 -12.04
N ARG A 321 -27.43 -6.21 -11.52
CA ARG A 321 -27.72 -4.80 -11.18
C ARG A 321 -28.07 -3.96 -12.39
N GLU A 322 -27.33 -4.11 -13.49
CA GLU A 322 -27.55 -3.35 -14.72
C GLU A 322 -28.91 -3.67 -15.37
N ARG A 323 -29.37 -4.93 -15.27
CA ARG A 323 -30.69 -5.32 -15.74
C ARG A 323 -31.84 -4.91 -14.81
N GLY A 324 -31.53 -4.50 -13.58
CA GLY A 324 -32.53 -4.23 -12.55
C GLY A 324 -33.19 -5.51 -12.01
N ASP A 325 -32.53 -6.66 -12.15
CA ASP A 325 -33.02 -7.93 -11.62
C ASP A 325 -32.97 -7.93 -10.08
N ALA A 326 -33.84 -8.73 -9.46
CA ALA A 326 -33.61 -9.11 -8.07
C ALA A 326 -32.25 -9.82 -7.96
N LEU A 327 -31.44 -9.42 -6.97
CA LEU A 327 -30.13 -10.04 -6.77
C LEU A 327 -30.31 -11.53 -6.45
N PRO A 328 -29.61 -12.43 -7.16
CA PRO A 328 -29.55 -13.84 -6.80
C PRO A 328 -29.16 -14.03 -5.32
N GLU A 329 -29.74 -15.05 -4.67
CA GLU A 329 -29.62 -15.28 -3.22
C GLU A 329 -28.16 -15.33 -2.73
N ILE A 330 -27.25 -15.89 -3.55
CA ILE A 330 -25.81 -15.93 -3.27
C ILE A 330 -25.23 -14.54 -2.96
N PHE A 331 -25.71 -13.47 -3.59
CA PHE A 331 -25.18 -12.11 -3.39
C PHE A 331 -25.80 -11.40 -2.19
N THR A 332 -26.93 -11.90 -1.69
CA THR A 332 -27.61 -11.35 -0.50
C THR A 332 -27.26 -12.14 0.76
N ASP A 333 -26.67 -13.33 0.63
CA ASP A 333 -26.27 -14.18 1.74
C ASP A 333 -25.18 -13.53 2.63
N ALA A 334 -25.27 -13.76 3.94
CA ALA A 334 -24.32 -13.21 4.92
C ALA A 334 -22.89 -13.73 4.71
N SER A 335 -22.73 -14.94 4.17
CA SER A 335 -21.43 -15.52 3.81
C SER A 335 -20.79 -14.75 2.66
N PHE A 336 -21.57 -14.29 1.67
CA PHE A 336 -21.06 -13.46 0.59
C PHE A 336 -20.65 -12.07 1.08
N GLN A 337 -21.36 -11.50 2.06
CA GLN A 337 -20.95 -10.25 2.72
C GLN A 337 -19.63 -10.42 3.48
N THR A 338 -19.49 -11.52 4.23
CA THR A 338 -18.26 -11.86 4.96
C THR A 338 -17.10 -12.08 3.98
N PHE A 339 -17.32 -12.84 2.91
CA PHE A 339 -16.38 -13.03 1.82
C PHE A 339 -15.97 -11.71 1.18
N SER A 340 -16.93 -10.84 0.86
CA SER A 340 -16.67 -9.56 0.17
C SER A 340 -16.00 -8.51 1.07
N THR A 341 -16.10 -8.66 2.39
CA THR A 341 -15.44 -7.77 3.36
C THR A 341 -13.98 -8.15 3.50
N ILE A 342 -13.10 -7.53 2.73
CA ILE A 342 -11.66 -7.77 2.78
C ILE A 342 -11.09 -7.30 4.12
N THR A 343 -10.45 -8.19 4.87
CA THR A 343 -9.80 -7.87 6.15
C THR A 343 -8.28 -7.99 6.10
N LEU A 344 -7.73 -8.61 5.04
CA LEU A 344 -6.31 -8.59 4.75
C LEU A 344 -6.14 -8.30 3.27
N SER A 345 -5.49 -7.21 2.91
CA SER A 345 -5.24 -6.85 1.51
C SER A 345 -3.75 -6.86 1.28
N THR A 346 -3.29 -7.61 0.28
CA THR A 346 -1.87 -7.83 0.03
C THR A 346 -1.55 -7.57 -1.43
N THR A 347 -0.42 -6.91 -1.70
CA THR A 347 0.07 -6.73 -3.07
C THR A 347 1.56 -7.03 -3.13
N HIS A 348 1.94 -7.84 -4.12
CA HIS A 348 3.32 -8.19 -4.46
C HIS A 348 3.68 -7.64 -5.84
N PRO A 349 4.13 -6.39 -5.94
CA PRO A 349 4.59 -5.86 -7.20
C PRO A 349 5.93 -6.51 -7.61
N ILE A 350 6.30 -6.37 -8.88
CA ILE A 350 7.59 -6.86 -9.37
C ILE A 350 8.72 -6.16 -8.58
N PRO A 351 9.65 -6.90 -7.96
CA PRO A 351 10.81 -6.31 -7.29
C PRO A 351 11.63 -5.47 -8.27
N THR A 352 11.69 -4.16 -8.04
CA THR A 352 12.43 -3.21 -8.87
C THR A 352 13.63 -2.69 -8.08
N PRO A 353 14.87 -2.94 -8.54
CA PRO A 353 16.07 -2.40 -7.89
C PRO A 353 16.02 -0.88 -7.73
N GLY A 354 16.32 -0.39 -6.53
CA GLY A 354 16.25 1.04 -6.19
C GLY A 354 14.90 1.51 -5.66
N VAL A 355 13.86 0.67 -5.74
CA VAL A 355 12.60 0.89 -5.02
C VAL A 355 12.65 0.15 -3.70
N ASP A 356 12.47 0.85 -2.59
CA ASP A 356 12.81 0.37 -1.27
C ASP A 356 11.63 0.25 -0.30
N GLY A 357 10.42 0.58 -0.77
CA GLY A 357 9.18 0.42 -0.03
C GLY A 357 7.96 0.53 -0.93
N CYS A 358 6.86 -0.11 -0.54
CA CYS A 358 5.54 0.13 -1.10
C CYS A 358 4.49 0.04 0.00
N GLY A 359 3.39 0.78 -0.16
CA GLY A 359 2.31 0.83 0.81
C GLY A 359 1.05 1.42 0.20
N PHE A 360 -0.07 1.14 0.85
CA PHE A 360 -1.40 1.64 0.49
C PHE A 360 -2.27 1.64 1.75
N GLY A 361 -3.35 2.42 1.75
CA GLY A 361 -4.29 2.47 2.88
C GLY A 361 -5.17 1.20 2.96
N PRO A 362 -5.70 0.84 4.15
CA PRO A 362 -6.57 -0.33 4.28
C PRO A 362 -7.91 -0.17 3.55
N VAL A 363 -8.41 -1.24 2.92
CA VAL A 363 -9.61 -1.21 2.06
C VAL A 363 -10.94 -1.40 2.79
N SER A 364 -10.90 -1.70 4.08
CA SER A 364 -12.05 -1.74 4.98
C SER A 364 -11.62 -1.36 6.39
N GLU A 365 -12.56 -1.05 7.28
CA GLU A 365 -12.31 -0.66 8.67
C GLU A 365 -11.44 -1.69 9.44
N ARG A 366 -11.66 -2.99 9.17
CA ARG A 366 -10.93 -4.08 9.84
C ARG A 366 -9.72 -4.57 9.04
N CYS A 367 -9.38 -3.90 7.95
CA CYS A 367 -8.34 -4.33 7.03
C CYS A 367 -6.93 -4.08 7.58
N ILE A 368 -6.05 -5.04 7.38
CA ILE A 368 -4.59 -4.80 7.38
C ILE A 368 -4.15 -4.81 5.91
N GLY A 369 -3.53 -3.72 5.46
CA GLY A 369 -2.92 -3.60 4.13
C GLY A 369 -1.44 -3.98 4.19
N VAL A 370 -0.96 -4.79 3.25
CA VAL A 370 0.45 -5.20 3.17
C VAL A 370 0.95 -5.04 1.73
N GLY A 371 1.82 -4.06 1.50
CA GLY A 371 2.63 -3.98 0.29
C GLY A 371 3.99 -4.59 0.53
N TYR A 372 4.47 -5.46 -0.36
CA TYR A 372 5.76 -6.12 -0.14
C TYR A 372 6.57 -6.39 -1.40
N PHE A 373 7.89 -6.22 -1.28
CA PHE A 373 8.87 -6.64 -2.27
C PHE A 373 9.70 -7.81 -1.75
N LEU A 374 9.97 -8.76 -2.64
CA LEU A 374 10.79 -9.94 -2.34
C LEU A 374 12.00 -9.93 -3.28
N PHE A 375 13.14 -9.46 -2.77
CA PHE A 375 14.41 -9.42 -3.51
C PHE A 375 15.21 -10.71 -3.27
N GLU A 376 16.37 -10.86 -3.92
CA GLU A 376 17.19 -12.08 -3.80
C GLU A 376 17.67 -12.32 -2.37
N GLU A 377 18.11 -11.26 -1.69
CA GLU A 377 18.74 -11.30 -0.37
C GLU A 377 17.94 -10.61 0.74
N GLU A 378 16.80 -9.99 0.38
CA GLU A 378 15.98 -9.28 1.35
C GLU A 378 14.50 -9.28 1.00
N MET A 379 13.66 -9.00 1.99
CA MET A 379 12.23 -8.79 1.85
C MET A 379 11.82 -7.52 2.59
N THR A 380 10.98 -6.71 1.96
CA THR A 380 10.45 -5.46 2.55
C THR A 380 8.93 -5.48 2.59
N PHE A 381 8.36 -4.96 3.68
CA PHE A 381 6.93 -4.95 3.94
C PHE A 381 6.51 -3.58 4.46
N GLY A 382 5.57 -2.93 3.78
CA GLY A 382 4.81 -1.78 4.29
C GLY A 382 3.44 -2.25 4.77
N VAL A 383 3.13 -2.03 6.04
CA VAL A 383 1.92 -2.52 6.71
C VAL A 383 1.09 -1.36 7.22
N SER A 384 -0.17 -1.29 6.80
CA SER A 384 -1.13 -0.27 7.21
C SER A 384 -2.37 -0.88 7.86
N SER A 385 -2.98 -0.13 8.79
CA SER A 385 -4.27 -0.46 9.41
C SER A 385 -4.94 0.81 9.92
N TRP A 386 -6.25 0.74 10.19
CA TRP A 386 -6.95 1.83 10.88
C TRP A 386 -6.85 1.63 12.40
N ARG A 387 -6.51 2.69 13.12
CA ARG A 387 -6.62 2.77 14.57
C ARG A 387 -8.10 2.81 14.94
N GLU A 388 -8.53 1.88 15.78
CA GLU A 388 -9.88 1.83 16.34
C GLU A 388 -9.83 2.21 17.83
N GLU A 389 -10.63 3.19 18.26
CA GLU A 389 -10.84 3.46 19.68
C GLU A 389 -11.66 2.32 20.33
N GLY A 390 -11.27 1.86 21.52
CA GLY A 390 -12.06 0.91 22.31
C GLY A 390 -11.93 -0.57 21.94
N ARG A 391 -11.13 -0.94 20.94
CA ARG A 391 -10.82 -2.35 20.69
C ARG A 391 -9.79 -2.85 21.69
N ALA A 392 -10.15 -3.87 22.48
CA ALA A 392 -9.28 -4.48 23.49
C ALA A 392 -7.95 -4.93 22.84
N PRO A 393 -6.84 -4.24 23.15
CA PRO A 393 -5.54 -4.57 22.62
C PRO A 393 -4.91 -5.74 23.40
N PHE A 394 -4.13 -6.60 22.75
CA PHE A 394 -3.26 -7.56 23.47
C PHE A 394 -2.13 -6.83 24.23
N ASP A 395 -1.72 -5.66 23.72
CA ASP A 395 -0.83 -4.68 24.37
C ASP A 395 -1.29 -3.25 24.06
N PRO A 396 -1.93 -2.52 25.00
CA PRO A 396 -2.45 -1.17 24.79
C PRO A 396 -1.48 -0.14 24.21
N ALA A 397 -0.16 -0.37 24.29
CA ALA A 397 0.84 0.56 23.80
C ALA A 397 1.06 0.53 22.27
N LEU A 398 0.62 -0.52 21.57
CA LEU A 398 0.93 -0.74 20.15
C LEU A 398 -0.31 -0.77 19.25
N GLY A 399 -0.23 -0.12 18.07
CA GLY A 399 -1.23 -0.28 17.00
C GLY A 399 -1.11 -1.62 16.28
N ASP A 400 -2.13 -1.98 15.50
CA ASP A 400 -2.20 -3.28 14.84
C ASP A 400 -1.13 -3.46 13.76
N SER A 401 -0.72 -2.40 13.06
CA SER A 401 0.34 -2.48 12.04
C SER A 401 1.69 -2.84 12.68
N VAL A 402 2.00 -2.25 13.83
CA VAL A 402 3.25 -2.53 14.57
C VAL A 402 3.26 -3.93 15.15
N ARG A 403 2.13 -4.38 15.72
CA ARG A 403 2.01 -5.76 16.20
C ARG A 403 2.12 -6.76 15.06
N PHE A 404 1.49 -6.46 13.93
CA PHE A 404 1.54 -7.32 12.76
C PHE A 404 2.98 -7.50 12.26
N THR A 405 3.77 -6.43 12.12
CA THR A 405 5.17 -6.54 11.70
C THR A 405 6.05 -7.25 12.73
N GLN A 406 5.78 -7.08 14.03
CA GLN A 406 6.48 -7.84 15.08
C GLN A 406 6.24 -9.34 14.95
N VAL A 407 4.97 -9.74 14.95
CA VAL A 407 4.56 -11.15 14.84
C VAL A 407 4.99 -11.74 13.50
N LEU A 408 4.92 -10.96 12.42
CA LEU A 408 5.34 -11.40 11.09
C LEU A 408 6.83 -11.73 11.05
N GLU A 409 7.70 -10.87 11.57
CA GLU A 409 9.15 -11.17 11.58
C GLU A 409 9.46 -12.45 12.36
N GLU A 410 8.86 -12.63 13.55
CA GLU A 410 9.02 -13.85 14.32
C GLU A 410 8.51 -15.07 13.56
N THR A 411 7.34 -14.94 12.94
CA THR A 411 6.72 -16.01 12.16
C THR A 411 7.60 -16.39 10.98
N LEU A 412 8.07 -15.43 10.19
CA LEU A 412 8.90 -15.69 9.01
C LEU A 412 10.25 -16.30 9.41
N ARG A 413 10.86 -15.85 10.52
CA ARG A 413 12.07 -16.47 11.07
C ARG A 413 11.82 -17.92 11.50
N ASP A 414 10.78 -18.17 12.28
CA ASP A 414 10.43 -19.51 12.75
C ASP A 414 10.10 -20.45 11.56
N THR A 415 9.41 -19.92 10.55
CA THR A 415 9.03 -20.63 9.31
C THR A 415 10.25 -21.00 8.47
N GLN A 416 11.19 -20.07 8.29
CA GLN A 416 12.43 -20.34 7.57
C GLN A 416 13.27 -21.40 8.30
N PHE A 417 13.38 -21.32 9.63
CA PHE A 417 14.10 -22.31 10.42
C PHE A 417 13.46 -23.70 10.39
N LEU A 418 12.13 -23.79 10.28
CA LEU A 418 11.41 -25.05 10.10
C LEU A 418 11.68 -25.70 8.73
N LEU A 419 11.83 -24.90 7.66
CA LEU A 419 12.09 -25.42 6.31
C LEU A 419 13.52 -25.95 6.13
N GLU A 420 14.46 -25.51 6.97
CA GLU A 420 15.87 -25.89 6.92
C GLU A 420 16.22 -27.14 7.74
N THR A 421 15.30 -27.59 8.59
CA THR A 421 15.40 -28.85 9.35
C THR A 421 14.57 -29.94 8.73
#